data_AF-A0A6C2UJB8-F1
#
_entry.id   AF-A0A6C2UJB8-F1
#
_cell.length_a   1.000
_cell.length_b   1.000
_cell.length_c   1.000
_cell.angle_alpha   90.00
_cell.angle_beta   90.00
_cell.angle_gamma   90.00
#
_symmetry.space_group_name_H-M   'P 1'
#
loop_
_entity.id
_entity.type
_entity.pdbx_description
1 polymer ?
#
loop_
_entity_poly.entity_id
_entity_poly.type
_entity_poly.pdbx_seq_one_letter_code
_entity_poly.pdbx_strand_id
1 'polypeptide(L)'
;MKTLIVLFSCITLVAQAAEEFREFTARDGRTLKAKVITYDAGSGKVKIEREDGQRISVQRNAFQPDDQAYIRQWTPCGLFLDASKLTVLPRCTTVKKWRRKHEGTQMGGGQQGGSQGGPGGGRQGGGQGGPGGGDEGSMGGGSSVLATDKNTKYRYDLTLVNRSGIPLGGMKAEYRIFYMQERPVREEVPFAGESNARQGQSGGMQQGTFVAQPEAQVKRGVLEIGQLDAGDRVKLSTTDFVILERNAGRQAQGTMIDLEATVNGIWIKVFMKAPDGSLVERDIALPKRIMKDYRWDS
;
A
#
# COMPACT_ATOMS: atom_id res chain seq x y z
N MET A 1 39.83 -54.89 -1.98
CA MET A 1 39.06 -53.70 -1.58
C MET A 1 37.92 -53.54 -2.57
N LYS A 2 36.67 -53.75 -2.16
CA LYS A 2 35.48 -53.71 -3.04
C LYS A 2 34.71 -52.42 -2.78
N THR A 3 34.68 -51.54 -3.77
CA THR A 3 33.97 -50.26 -3.78
C THR A 3 32.50 -50.50 -4.09
N LEU A 4 31.61 -50.13 -3.18
CA LEU A 4 30.16 -50.27 -3.33
C LEU A 4 29.58 -48.88 -3.60
N ILE A 5 29.27 -48.60 -4.86
CA ILE A 5 28.63 -47.36 -5.32
C ILE A 5 27.13 -47.55 -5.17
N VAL A 6 26.53 -46.94 -4.15
CA VAL A 6 25.07 -46.89 -3.96
C VAL A 6 24.54 -45.71 -4.77
N LEU A 7 23.92 -46.02 -5.90
CA LEU A 7 23.24 -45.06 -6.78
C LEU A 7 21.90 -44.67 -6.13
N PHE A 8 21.86 -43.52 -5.46
CA PHE A 8 20.64 -42.94 -4.90
C PHE A 8 19.82 -42.32 -6.04
N SER A 9 18.96 -43.12 -6.66
CA SER A 9 18.05 -42.65 -7.70
C SER A 9 16.95 -41.81 -7.06
N CYS A 10 17.15 -40.50 -7.00
CA CYS A 10 16.12 -39.53 -6.61
C CYS A 10 15.02 -39.51 -7.67
N ILE A 11 13.96 -40.29 -7.45
CA ILE A 11 12.69 -40.16 -8.17
C ILE A 11 12.07 -38.83 -7.76
N THR A 12 12.34 -37.77 -8.53
CA THR A 12 11.59 -36.52 -8.44
C THR A 12 10.24 -36.75 -9.11
N LEU A 13 9.23 -37.17 -8.33
CA LEU A 13 7.83 -37.10 -8.74
C LEU A 13 7.50 -35.62 -8.97
N VAL A 14 7.54 -35.19 -10.23
CA VAL A 14 6.96 -33.91 -10.63
C VAL A 14 5.45 -34.13 -10.59
N ALA A 15 4.83 -33.78 -9.47
CA ALA A 15 3.37 -33.68 -9.37
C ALA A 15 2.94 -32.53 -10.30
N GLN A 16 2.62 -32.86 -11.55
CA GLN A 16 1.91 -31.94 -12.42
C GLN A 16 0.52 -31.75 -11.81
N ALA A 17 0.30 -30.58 -11.20
CA ALA A 17 -1.03 -30.12 -10.82
C ALA A 17 -1.82 -29.82 -12.10
N ALA A 18 -2.20 -30.86 -12.83
CA ALA A 18 -3.31 -30.76 -13.77
C ALA A 18 -4.55 -30.35 -12.97
N GLU A 19 -5.43 -29.54 -13.55
CA GLU A 19 -6.77 -29.29 -12.98
C GLU A 19 -7.53 -30.62 -12.93
N GLU A 20 -7.27 -31.42 -11.90
CA GLU A 20 -7.61 -32.83 -11.93
C GLU A 20 -9.03 -33.00 -11.41
N PHE A 21 -9.98 -32.99 -12.34
CA PHE A 21 -11.32 -33.49 -12.10
C PHE A 21 -11.20 -34.92 -11.53
N ARG A 22 -11.74 -35.11 -10.33
CA ARG A 22 -11.80 -36.42 -9.66
C ARG A 22 -13.07 -37.14 -10.09
N GLU A 23 -12.98 -38.44 -10.31
CA GLU A 23 -14.15 -39.30 -10.50
C GLU A 23 -14.79 -39.62 -9.13
N PHE A 24 -16.02 -39.17 -8.94
CA PHE A 24 -16.85 -39.47 -7.77
C PHE A 24 -17.86 -40.55 -8.13
N THR A 25 -18.10 -41.48 -7.22
CA THR A 25 -19.09 -42.54 -7.38
C THR A 25 -20.28 -42.28 -6.46
N ALA A 26 -21.47 -42.18 -7.05
CA ALA A 26 -22.72 -42.11 -6.33
C ALA A 26 -23.09 -43.47 -5.71
N ARG A 27 -24.00 -43.46 -4.73
CA ARG A 27 -24.46 -44.71 -4.07
C ARG A 27 -25.13 -45.70 -5.01
N ASP A 28 -25.69 -45.24 -6.12
CA ASP A 28 -26.30 -46.08 -7.15
C ASP A 28 -25.29 -46.64 -8.16
N GLY A 29 -23.99 -46.39 -7.97
CA GLY A 29 -22.92 -46.87 -8.83
C GLY A 29 -22.63 -45.97 -10.03
N ARG A 30 -23.41 -44.91 -10.27
CA ARG A 30 -23.09 -43.93 -11.33
C ARG A 30 -21.86 -43.13 -10.94
N THR A 31 -20.98 -42.86 -11.90
CA THR A 31 -19.81 -42.02 -11.70
C THR A 31 -19.98 -40.64 -12.33
N LEU A 32 -19.28 -39.65 -11.79
CA LEU A 32 -19.21 -38.30 -12.33
C LEU A 32 -17.81 -37.72 -12.13
N LYS A 33 -17.26 -37.07 -13.16
CA LYS A 33 -16.02 -36.31 -13.05
C LYS A 33 -16.32 -34.89 -12.61
N ALA A 34 -15.78 -34.48 -11.47
CA ALA A 34 -15.98 -33.16 -10.90
C ALA A 34 -14.79 -32.70 -10.04
N LYS A 35 -14.73 -31.42 -9.70
CA LYS A 35 -13.88 -30.87 -8.63
C LYS A 35 -14.74 -30.33 -7.50
N VAL A 36 -14.28 -30.49 -6.26
CA VAL A 36 -14.97 -29.91 -5.10
C VAL A 36 -14.64 -28.42 -5.06
N ILE A 37 -15.66 -27.57 -4.94
CA ILE A 37 -15.47 -26.12 -4.77
C ILE A 37 -15.51 -25.77 -3.29
N THR A 38 -16.54 -26.26 -2.59
CA THR A 38 -16.74 -26.01 -1.16
C THR A 38 -17.49 -27.16 -0.50
N TYR A 39 -17.24 -27.36 0.79
CA TYR A 39 -17.98 -28.29 1.63
C TYR A 39 -18.46 -27.60 2.90
N ASP A 40 -19.77 -27.62 3.14
CA ASP A 40 -20.38 -27.14 4.38
C ASP A 40 -20.62 -28.35 5.30
N ALA A 41 -19.80 -28.45 6.36
CA ALA A 41 -19.90 -29.52 7.33
C ALA A 41 -21.21 -29.49 8.15
N GLY A 42 -21.82 -28.32 8.32
CA GLY A 42 -23.06 -28.16 9.10
C GLY A 42 -24.27 -28.70 8.37
N SER A 43 -24.44 -28.33 7.09
CA SER A 43 -25.55 -28.84 6.27
C SER A 43 -25.26 -30.18 5.58
N GLY A 44 -23.99 -30.61 5.55
CA GLY A 44 -23.54 -31.80 4.82
C GLY A 44 -23.52 -31.64 3.30
N LYS A 45 -23.77 -30.43 2.78
CA LYS A 45 -23.81 -30.15 1.34
C LYS A 45 -22.40 -29.89 0.79
N VAL A 46 -22.11 -30.49 -0.35
CA VAL A 46 -20.90 -30.25 -1.14
C VAL A 46 -21.29 -29.57 -2.45
N LYS A 47 -20.61 -28.48 -2.78
CA LYS A 47 -20.70 -27.84 -4.10
C LYS A 47 -19.56 -28.36 -4.95
N ILE A 48 -19.90 -28.92 -6.11
CA ILE A 48 -18.94 -29.46 -7.07
C ILE A 48 -19.13 -28.81 -8.43
N GLU A 49 -18.05 -28.70 -9.20
CA GLU A 49 -18.06 -28.29 -10.60
C GLU A 49 -17.72 -29.51 -11.45
N ARG A 50 -18.65 -29.89 -12.33
CA ARG A 50 -18.49 -31.01 -13.25
C ARG A 50 -17.53 -30.62 -14.38
N GLU A 51 -17.02 -31.62 -15.10
CA GLU A 51 -16.14 -31.43 -16.27
C GLU A 51 -16.78 -30.57 -17.38
N ASP A 52 -18.13 -30.56 -17.48
CA ASP A 52 -18.88 -29.70 -18.39
C ASP A 52 -19.02 -28.24 -17.91
N GLY A 53 -18.41 -27.88 -16.78
CA GLY A 53 -18.48 -26.57 -16.15
C GLY A 53 -19.74 -26.34 -15.31
N GLN A 54 -20.67 -27.29 -15.27
CA GLN A 54 -21.90 -27.14 -14.48
C GLN A 54 -21.60 -27.26 -12.99
N ARG A 55 -22.08 -26.27 -12.22
CA ARG A 55 -21.98 -26.28 -10.75
C ARG A 55 -23.25 -26.84 -10.14
N ILE A 56 -23.11 -27.88 -9.32
CA ILE A 56 -24.22 -28.51 -8.61
C ILE A 56 -23.93 -28.63 -7.12
N SER A 57 -25.00 -28.70 -6.32
CA SER A 57 -24.92 -28.90 -4.87
C SER A 57 -25.56 -30.23 -4.52
N VAL A 58 -24.79 -31.12 -3.90
CA VAL A 58 -25.20 -32.49 -3.60
C VAL A 58 -24.96 -32.76 -2.12
N GLN A 59 -25.74 -33.66 -1.52
CA GLN A 59 -25.46 -34.12 -0.16
C GLN A 59 -24.22 -35.01 -0.16
N ARG A 60 -23.30 -34.84 0.80
CA ARG A 60 -22.11 -35.69 0.95
C ARG A 60 -22.50 -37.17 1.00
N ASN A 61 -23.59 -37.49 1.70
CA ASN A 61 -24.05 -38.87 1.83
C ASN A 61 -24.52 -39.50 0.50
N ALA A 62 -24.69 -38.75 -0.59
CA ALA A 62 -25.03 -39.30 -1.90
C ALA A 62 -23.86 -40.06 -2.56
N PHE A 63 -22.64 -39.86 -2.09
CA PHE A 63 -21.42 -40.50 -2.61
C PHE A 63 -21.05 -41.78 -1.85
N GLN A 64 -20.19 -42.60 -2.45
CA GLN A 64 -19.57 -43.76 -1.80
C GLN A 64 -18.69 -43.35 -0.61
N PRO A 65 -18.43 -44.24 0.38
CA PRO A 65 -17.68 -43.92 1.59
C PRO A 65 -16.31 -43.28 1.36
N ASP A 66 -15.55 -43.72 0.36
CA ASP A 66 -14.22 -43.19 0.04
C ASP A 66 -14.28 -41.73 -0.41
N ASP A 67 -15.26 -41.41 -1.28
CA ASP A 67 -15.52 -40.04 -1.71
C ASP A 67 -16.05 -39.17 -0.58
N GLN A 68 -16.85 -39.73 0.32
CA GLN A 68 -17.26 -39.01 1.52
C GLN A 68 -16.07 -38.65 2.40
N ALA A 69 -15.08 -39.54 2.53
CA ALA A 69 -13.87 -39.29 3.29
C ALA A 69 -13.03 -38.17 2.64
N TYR A 70 -12.88 -38.20 1.31
CA TYR A 70 -12.24 -37.12 0.56
C TYR A 70 -12.96 -35.77 0.75
N ILE A 71 -14.29 -35.73 0.60
CA ILE A 71 -15.08 -34.51 0.78
C ILE A 71 -14.92 -33.92 2.19
N ARG A 72 -14.78 -34.76 3.24
CA ARG A 72 -14.54 -34.26 4.61
C ARG A 72 -13.24 -33.49 4.76
N GLN A 73 -12.22 -33.79 3.94
CA GLN A 73 -10.95 -33.06 3.98
C GLN A 73 -11.12 -31.59 3.55
N TRP A 74 -12.23 -31.25 2.90
CA TRP A 74 -12.57 -29.87 2.51
C TRP A 74 -13.22 -29.03 3.62
N THR A 75 -13.46 -29.60 4.81
CA THR A 75 -14.02 -28.86 5.95
C THR A 75 -13.22 -27.60 6.32
N PRO A 76 -11.87 -27.59 6.38
CA PRO A 76 -11.10 -26.37 6.62
C PRO A 76 -11.38 -25.28 5.57
N CYS A 77 -11.57 -25.63 4.30
CA CYS A 77 -11.86 -24.66 3.24
C CYS A 77 -13.21 -23.96 3.44
N GLY A 78 -14.24 -24.71 3.84
CA GLY A 78 -15.54 -24.13 4.19
C GLY A 78 -15.44 -23.15 5.37
N LEU A 79 -14.68 -23.51 6.40
CA LEU A 79 -14.47 -22.68 7.59
C LEU A 79 -13.60 -21.44 7.30
N PHE A 80 -12.62 -21.57 6.42
CA PHE A 80 -11.80 -20.46 5.94
C PHE A 80 -12.64 -19.38 5.21
N LEU A 81 -13.55 -19.83 4.34
CA LEU A 81 -14.44 -18.95 3.58
C LEU A 81 -15.53 -18.29 4.45
N ASP A 82 -15.93 -18.92 5.55
CA ASP A 82 -16.95 -18.38 6.46
C ASP A 82 -16.38 -17.23 7.33
N ALA A 83 -16.95 -16.05 7.15
CA ALA A 83 -16.54 -14.84 7.89
C ALA A 83 -16.78 -14.89 9.40
N SER A 84 -17.71 -15.73 9.85
CA SER A 84 -17.96 -15.98 11.26
C SER A 84 -16.91 -16.90 11.89
N LYS A 85 -16.24 -17.74 11.09
CA LYS A 85 -15.26 -18.75 11.53
C LYS A 85 -13.83 -18.26 11.38
N LEU A 86 -13.49 -17.59 10.30
CA LEU A 86 -12.23 -16.85 10.17
C LEU A 86 -12.52 -15.36 10.06
N THR A 87 -12.18 -14.60 11.10
CA THR A 87 -12.34 -13.14 11.10
C THR A 87 -10.99 -12.49 10.76
N VAL A 88 -11.00 -11.55 9.80
CA VAL A 88 -9.84 -10.74 9.42
C VAL A 88 -10.19 -9.28 9.68
N LEU A 89 -9.46 -8.64 10.61
CA LEU A 89 -9.73 -7.28 11.08
C LEU A 89 -8.55 -6.38 10.73
N PRO A 90 -8.62 -5.64 9.61
CA PRO A 90 -7.64 -4.60 9.32
C PRO A 90 -7.86 -3.37 10.21
N ARG A 91 -6.76 -2.77 10.68
CA ARG A 91 -6.77 -1.50 11.42
C ARG A 91 -5.65 -0.60 10.93
N CYS A 92 -6.00 0.57 10.42
CA CYS A 92 -5.02 1.62 10.10
C CYS A 92 -4.46 2.20 11.40
N THR A 93 -3.12 2.25 11.51
CA THR A 93 -2.41 2.77 12.68
C THR A 93 -1.41 3.82 12.22
N THR A 94 -1.40 4.98 12.89
CA THR A 94 -0.33 5.96 12.71
C THR A 94 0.90 5.52 13.50
N VAL A 95 2.01 5.31 12.79
CA VAL A 95 3.29 4.89 13.37
C VAL A 95 4.07 6.10 13.87
N LYS A 96 4.20 7.14 13.04
CA LYS A 96 5.00 8.33 13.36
C LYS A 96 4.50 9.55 12.60
N LYS A 97 4.59 10.73 13.22
CA LYS A 97 4.38 12.03 12.58
C LYS A 97 5.64 12.87 12.72
N TRP A 98 6.04 13.58 11.67
CA TRP A 98 7.13 14.55 11.72
C TRP A 98 6.89 15.69 10.75
N ARG A 99 7.59 16.80 10.96
CA ARG A 99 7.53 17.98 10.10
C ARG A 99 8.90 18.25 9.48
N ARG A 100 8.89 18.75 8.25
CA ARG A 100 10.08 19.27 7.58
C ARG A 100 9.77 20.70 7.13
N LYS A 101 10.60 21.65 7.55
CA LYS A 101 10.52 23.04 7.09
C LYS A 101 11.39 23.18 5.84
N HIS A 102 10.91 23.97 4.89
CA HIS A 102 11.66 24.43 3.73
C HIS A 102 11.97 25.89 3.96
N GLU A 103 13.24 26.21 4.13
CA GLU A 103 13.70 27.58 4.38
C GLU A 103 14.29 28.16 3.10
N GLY A 104 13.87 29.38 2.78
CA GLY A 104 14.45 30.17 1.72
C GLY A 104 15.48 31.12 2.33
N THR A 105 16.68 31.15 1.76
CA THR A 105 17.55 32.30 1.99
C THR A 105 17.01 33.42 1.13
N GLN A 106 16.32 34.37 1.77
CA GLN A 106 16.01 35.62 1.10
C GLN A 106 17.36 36.27 0.80
N MET A 107 17.83 36.16 -0.44
CA MET A 107 18.98 36.93 -0.91
C MET A 107 18.55 38.37 -0.69
N GLY A 108 19.04 38.96 0.40
CA GLY A 108 18.75 40.33 0.77
C GLY A 108 18.99 41.12 -0.49
N GLY A 109 17.92 41.70 -1.05
CA GLY A 109 18.04 42.55 -2.21
C GLY A 109 18.99 43.62 -1.77
N GLY A 110 20.27 43.48 -2.16
CA GLY A 110 21.32 44.38 -1.80
C GLY A 110 20.81 45.69 -2.32
N GLN A 111 20.33 46.53 -1.41
CA GLN A 111 19.99 47.90 -1.71
C GLN A 111 21.33 48.45 -2.14
N GLN A 112 21.59 48.46 -3.45
CA GLN A 112 22.70 49.16 -4.05
C GLN A 112 22.42 50.60 -3.65
N GLY A 113 22.94 50.98 -2.48
CA GLY A 113 23.03 52.34 -2.04
C GLY A 113 23.90 53.00 -3.08
N GLY A 114 23.26 53.58 -4.09
CA GLY A 114 23.87 54.60 -4.91
C GLY A 114 24.22 55.74 -3.98
N SER A 115 25.42 55.69 -3.40
CA SER A 115 26.03 56.85 -2.77
C SER A 115 26.32 57.84 -3.89
N GLN A 116 25.35 58.68 -4.23
CA GLN A 116 25.66 59.95 -4.87
C GLN A 116 26.43 60.78 -3.86
N GLY A 117 27.74 60.84 -4.07
CA GLY A 117 28.65 61.64 -3.26
C GLY A 117 28.28 63.12 -3.34
N GLY A 118 27.96 63.69 -2.18
CA GLY A 118 28.05 65.12 -1.95
C GLY A 118 29.35 65.42 -1.18
N PRO A 119 30.25 66.26 -1.71
CA PRO A 119 31.42 66.71 -0.96
C PRO A 119 31.03 67.89 -0.05
N GLY A 120 31.28 67.80 1.25
CA GLY A 120 31.22 68.99 2.09
C GLY A 120 31.19 68.78 3.60
N GLY A 121 32.22 69.29 4.28
CA GLY A 121 32.08 69.93 5.59
C GLY A 121 32.45 69.06 6.79
N GLY A 122 33.70 69.16 7.22
CA GLY A 122 34.18 68.53 8.45
C GLY A 122 33.66 69.16 9.74
N ARG A 123 33.77 68.42 10.84
CA ARG A 123 33.98 68.97 12.18
C ARG A 123 34.59 67.91 13.09
N GLN A 124 35.80 68.17 13.56
CA GLN A 124 36.43 67.46 14.67
C GLN A 124 35.70 67.84 15.97
N GLY A 125 35.35 66.83 16.76
CA GLY A 125 34.85 66.99 18.11
C GLY A 125 35.15 65.73 18.89
N GLY A 126 36.25 65.75 19.64
CA GLY A 126 36.66 64.65 20.52
C GLY A 126 35.70 64.52 21.71
N GLY A 127 35.34 63.28 22.01
CA GLY A 127 34.63 62.89 23.22
C GLY A 127 35.12 61.52 23.66
N GLN A 128 35.94 61.51 24.70
CA GLN A 128 36.33 60.32 25.46
C GLN A 128 35.16 59.83 26.31
N GLY A 129 34.97 58.51 26.40
CA GLY A 129 34.36 57.89 27.58
C GLY A 129 33.37 56.76 27.28
N GLY A 130 33.79 55.52 27.54
CA GLY A 130 32.88 54.40 27.83
C GLY A 130 33.37 53.05 27.29
N PRO A 131 33.65 52.04 28.13
CA PRO A 131 33.78 50.66 27.68
C PRO A 131 32.37 50.14 27.34
N GLY A 132 31.95 50.39 26.10
CA GLY A 132 30.72 49.82 25.53
C GLY A 132 30.93 48.34 25.24
N GLY A 133 30.11 47.49 25.86
CA GLY A 133 30.04 46.07 25.54
C GLY A 133 29.81 45.91 24.04
N GLY A 134 30.71 45.17 23.38
CA GLY A 134 30.61 44.84 21.97
C GLY A 134 29.39 43.95 21.76
N ASP A 135 28.27 44.59 21.44
CA ASP A 135 27.11 43.93 20.86
C ASP A 135 27.54 43.57 19.43
N GLU A 136 28.00 42.32 19.26
CA GLU A 136 28.22 41.72 17.95
C GLU A 136 26.88 41.71 17.23
N GLY A 137 26.62 42.80 16.51
CA GLY A 137 25.48 42.99 15.63
C GLY A 137 25.49 41.93 14.55
N SER A 138 24.98 40.75 14.92
CA SER A 138 24.67 39.66 14.02
C SER A 138 23.69 40.23 13.01
N MET A 139 24.20 40.53 11.81
CA MET A 139 23.38 40.79 10.63
C MET A 139 22.68 39.48 10.28
N GLY A 140 21.69 39.12 11.10
CA GLY A 140 20.91 37.91 10.98
C GLY A 140 20.06 38.00 9.73
N GLY A 141 20.56 37.46 8.63
CA GLY A 141 19.72 37.12 7.49
C GLY A 141 18.63 36.18 7.99
N GLY A 142 17.42 36.73 8.17
CA GLY A 142 16.29 35.94 8.67
C GLY A 142 15.96 34.86 7.64
N SER A 143 16.20 33.59 7.99
CA SER A 143 15.68 32.50 7.17
C SER A 143 14.15 32.54 7.24
N SER A 144 13.51 32.54 6.09
CA SER A 144 12.05 32.55 6.00
C SER A 144 11.57 31.16 5.64
N VAL A 145 10.59 30.65 6.39
CA VAL A 145 10.00 29.34 6.12
C VAL A 145 9.06 29.46 4.92
N LEU A 146 9.48 28.93 3.78
CA LEU A 146 8.72 28.93 2.52
C LEU A 146 7.62 27.88 2.53
N ALA A 147 7.81 26.74 3.17
CA ALA A 147 6.79 25.70 3.29
C ALA A 147 7.06 24.78 4.48
N THR A 148 6.02 24.10 4.97
CA THR A 148 6.13 23.04 5.98
C THR A 148 5.44 21.78 5.48
N ASP A 149 6.21 20.70 5.35
CA ASP A 149 5.70 19.37 5.05
C ASP A 149 5.36 18.64 6.34
N LYS A 150 4.13 18.17 6.47
CA LYS A 150 3.68 17.24 7.51
C LYS A 150 3.71 15.84 6.91
N ASN A 151 4.63 15.02 7.41
CA ASN A 151 4.76 13.64 6.99
C ASN A 151 4.12 12.74 8.05
N THR A 152 3.19 11.90 7.63
CA THR A 152 2.58 10.90 8.52
C THR A 152 2.84 9.50 7.98
N LYS A 153 3.53 8.69 8.79
CA LYS A 153 3.80 7.29 8.52
C LYS A 153 2.69 6.44 9.10
N TYR A 154 2.06 5.65 8.25
CA TYR A 154 0.97 4.73 8.55
C TYR A 154 1.39 3.29 8.30
N ARG A 155 0.62 2.36 8.89
CA ARG A 155 0.60 0.95 8.53
C ARG A 155 -0.78 0.37 8.80
N TYR A 156 -1.09 -0.79 8.21
CA TYR A 156 -2.24 -1.57 8.61
C TYR A 156 -1.78 -2.75 9.48
N ASP A 157 -2.40 -2.86 10.66
CA ASP A 157 -2.29 -4.06 11.50
C ASP A 157 -3.47 -4.98 11.16
N LEU A 158 -3.19 -6.22 10.78
CA LEU A 158 -4.18 -7.25 10.50
C LEU A 158 -4.28 -8.19 11.70
N THR A 159 -5.47 -8.30 12.29
CA THR A 159 -5.74 -9.32 13.30
C THR A 159 -6.59 -10.43 12.67
N LEU A 160 -6.04 -11.64 12.63
CA LEU A 160 -6.76 -12.83 12.20
C LEU A 160 -7.17 -13.63 13.44
N VAL A 161 -8.41 -14.08 13.48
CA VAL A 161 -8.94 -14.89 14.57
C VAL A 161 -9.60 -16.13 13.99
N ASN A 162 -9.06 -17.30 14.33
CA ASN A 162 -9.65 -18.59 13.98
C ASN A 162 -10.65 -18.98 15.07
N ARG A 163 -11.92 -18.75 14.80
CA ARG A 163 -13.04 -19.18 15.64
C ARG A 163 -13.58 -20.55 15.23
N SER A 164 -12.91 -21.21 14.29
CA SER A 164 -13.24 -22.57 13.92
C SER A 164 -12.67 -23.52 14.97
N GLY A 165 -13.34 -24.65 15.20
CA GLY A 165 -12.88 -25.67 16.16
C GLY A 165 -11.73 -26.52 15.64
N ILE A 166 -11.09 -26.14 14.52
CA ILE A 166 -9.99 -26.87 13.90
C ILE A 166 -8.87 -25.90 13.47
N PRO A 167 -7.61 -26.34 13.39
CA PRO A 167 -6.53 -25.52 12.87
C PRO A 167 -6.73 -25.22 11.38
N LEU A 168 -6.33 -24.01 10.96
CA LEU A 168 -6.29 -23.59 9.56
C LEU A 168 -4.82 -23.38 9.15
N GLY A 169 -4.34 -24.14 8.17
CA GLY A 169 -2.93 -24.19 7.78
C GLY A 169 -2.65 -23.62 6.39
N GLY A 170 -1.38 -23.30 6.11
CA GLY A 170 -0.93 -22.90 4.78
C GLY A 170 -1.56 -21.62 4.27
N MET A 171 -1.84 -20.68 5.17
CA MET A 171 -2.46 -19.41 4.83
C MET A 171 -1.41 -18.35 4.46
N LYS A 172 -1.74 -17.54 3.45
CA LYS A 172 -1.01 -16.32 3.08
C LYS A 172 -2.00 -15.18 2.83
N ALA A 173 -1.57 -13.94 2.94
CA ALA A 173 -2.37 -12.78 2.56
C ALA A 173 -1.59 -11.86 1.63
N GLU A 174 -2.23 -11.42 0.56
CA GLU A 174 -1.77 -10.34 -0.30
C GLU A 174 -2.59 -9.09 0.01
N TYR A 175 -1.97 -7.92 0.02
CA TYR A 175 -2.67 -6.69 0.32
C TYR A 175 -2.31 -5.57 -0.66
N ARG A 176 -3.26 -4.64 -0.81
CA ARG A 176 -3.13 -3.38 -1.54
C ARG A 176 -3.67 -2.25 -0.67
N ILE A 177 -2.81 -1.28 -0.36
CA ILE A 177 -3.17 -0.07 0.37
C ILE A 177 -3.33 1.05 -0.65
N PHE A 178 -4.48 1.70 -0.64
CA PHE A 178 -4.83 2.78 -1.56
C PHE A 178 -4.81 4.10 -0.82
N TYR A 179 -4.16 5.10 -1.41
CA TYR A 179 -4.12 6.45 -0.89
C TYR A 179 -4.04 7.45 -2.05
N MET A 180 -4.53 8.65 -1.82
CA MET A 180 -4.41 9.78 -2.73
C MET A 180 -3.28 10.68 -2.23
N GLN A 181 -2.40 11.10 -3.11
CA GLN A 181 -1.32 12.03 -2.81
C GLN A 181 -1.28 13.07 -3.92
N GLU A 182 -1.44 14.35 -3.57
CA GLU A 182 -1.20 15.40 -4.53
C GLU A 182 0.30 15.56 -4.80
N ARG A 183 0.64 15.77 -6.06
CA ARG A 183 1.99 16.13 -6.50
C ARG A 183 1.97 17.50 -7.18
N PRO A 184 3.03 18.30 -7.04
CA PRO A 184 3.16 19.54 -7.79
C PRO A 184 3.50 19.21 -9.25
N VAL A 185 2.68 19.67 -10.17
CA VAL A 185 2.93 19.58 -11.61
C VAL A 185 3.12 21.00 -12.14
N ARG A 186 4.20 21.21 -12.91
CA ARG A 186 4.42 22.49 -13.56
C ARG A 186 3.42 22.62 -14.70
N GLU A 187 2.61 23.67 -14.66
CA GLU A 187 1.73 24.01 -15.76
C GLU A 187 2.57 24.67 -16.85
N GLU A 188 2.69 24.00 -17.99
CA GLU A 188 3.22 24.62 -19.19
C GLU A 188 2.15 25.55 -19.72
N VAL A 189 2.30 26.86 -19.47
CA VAL A 189 1.45 27.85 -20.10
C VAL A 189 1.76 27.77 -21.60
N PRO A 190 0.81 27.33 -22.46
CA PRO A 190 1.07 27.30 -23.88
C PRO A 190 1.41 28.72 -24.29
N PHE A 191 2.59 28.89 -24.89
CA PHE A 191 3.09 30.18 -25.33
C PHE A 191 2.10 30.76 -26.33
N ALA A 192 1.15 31.55 -25.83
CA ALA A 192 0.12 32.18 -26.63
C ALA A 192 0.76 33.35 -27.40
N GLY A 193 1.43 33.02 -28.51
CA GLY A 193 1.75 34.01 -29.55
C GLY A 193 3.16 33.96 -30.09
N GLU A 194 3.32 33.36 -31.27
CA GLU A 194 4.38 33.60 -32.27
C GLU A 194 4.48 35.06 -32.77
N SER A 195 3.84 36.05 -32.14
CA SER A 195 3.75 37.41 -32.67
C SER A 195 4.52 38.43 -31.84
N ASN A 196 5.86 38.36 -31.89
CA ASN A 196 6.74 39.51 -32.14
C ASN A 196 8.19 39.18 -31.72
N ALA A 197 8.84 38.36 -32.53
CA ALA A 197 10.28 38.20 -32.53
C ALA A 197 10.94 39.49 -33.07
N ARG A 198 11.01 40.57 -32.27
CA ARG A 198 11.83 41.76 -32.58
C ARG A 198 11.92 42.73 -31.39
N GLN A 199 12.67 42.33 -30.36
CA GLN A 199 13.63 43.21 -29.68
C GLN A 199 14.32 42.41 -28.57
N GLY A 200 15.63 42.28 -28.69
CA GLY A 200 16.46 41.55 -27.74
C GLY A 200 16.43 42.23 -26.37
N GLN A 201 15.84 41.55 -25.39
CA GLN A 201 15.97 41.96 -24.00
C GLN A 201 15.79 40.75 -23.09
N SER A 202 16.89 40.41 -22.41
CA SER A 202 17.00 39.62 -21.18
C SER A 202 16.02 38.44 -21.02
N GLY A 203 16.52 37.22 -21.26
CA GLY A 203 15.86 35.95 -20.95
C GLY A 203 15.62 35.75 -19.45
N GLY A 204 14.65 36.49 -18.90
CA GLY A 204 14.11 36.21 -17.58
C GLY A 204 13.52 34.80 -17.60
N MET A 205 14.06 33.91 -16.77
CA MET A 205 13.48 32.58 -16.57
C MET A 205 12.04 32.77 -16.12
N GLN A 206 11.08 32.48 -16.99
CA GLN A 206 9.67 32.46 -16.62
C GLN A 206 9.50 31.38 -15.55
N GLN A 207 9.31 31.81 -14.30
CA GLN A 207 8.95 30.93 -13.20
C GLN A 207 7.58 30.32 -13.57
N GLY A 208 7.55 29.02 -13.85
CA GLY A 208 6.30 28.34 -14.19
C GLY A 208 5.41 28.23 -12.96
N THR A 209 4.10 28.36 -13.15
CA THR A 209 3.11 28.10 -12.11
C THR A 209 3.04 26.60 -11.82
N PHE A 210 2.98 26.22 -10.55
CA PHE A 210 2.71 24.83 -10.15
C PHE A 210 1.24 24.67 -9.81
N VAL A 211 0.66 23.54 -10.21
CA VAL A 211 -0.70 23.13 -9.83
C VAL A 211 -0.63 21.80 -9.08
N ALA A 212 -1.50 21.63 -8.08
CA ALA A 212 -1.63 20.37 -7.36
C ALA A 212 -2.41 19.39 -8.25
N GLN A 213 -1.82 18.23 -8.55
CA GLN A 213 -2.49 17.17 -9.29
C GLN A 213 -2.68 15.96 -8.36
N PRO A 214 -3.92 15.51 -8.12
CA PRO A 214 -4.17 14.31 -7.32
C PRO A 214 -3.66 13.07 -8.05
N GLU A 215 -2.85 12.27 -7.37
CA GLU A 215 -2.30 11.02 -7.90
C GLU A 215 -2.70 9.84 -7.00
N ALA A 216 -3.37 8.86 -7.59
CA ALA A 216 -3.73 7.62 -6.88
C ALA A 216 -2.48 6.74 -6.72
N GLN A 217 -2.19 6.37 -5.49
CA GLN A 217 -1.04 5.56 -5.14
C GLN A 217 -1.49 4.22 -4.56
N VAL A 218 -0.75 3.15 -4.90
CA VAL A 218 -1.02 1.79 -4.43
C VAL A 218 0.23 1.17 -3.84
N LYS A 219 0.20 0.81 -2.56
CA LYS A 219 1.26 0.04 -1.90
C LYS A 219 0.85 -1.43 -1.81
N ARG A 220 1.64 -2.32 -2.41
CA ARG A 220 1.40 -3.78 -2.43
C ARG A 220 2.31 -4.50 -1.45
N GLY A 221 1.90 -5.68 -0.99
CA GLY A 221 2.77 -6.60 -0.25
C GLY A 221 2.10 -7.93 0.06
N VAL A 222 2.88 -8.83 0.66
CA VAL A 222 2.48 -10.20 1.01
C VAL A 222 2.82 -10.44 2.48
N LEU A 223 1.97 -11.19 3.17
CA LEU A 223 2.12 -11.61 4.55
C LEU A 223 1.98 -13.13 4.62
N GLU A 224 2.99 -13.80 5.16
CA GLU A 224 2.92 -15.21 5.50
C GLU A 224 2.19 -15.36 6.84
N ILE A 225 1.09 -16.11 6.84
CA ILE A 225 0.29 -16.36 8.06
C ILE A 225 0.71 -17.71 8.65
N GLY A 226 0.97 -18.71 7.80
CA GLY A 226 1.34 -20.06 8.23
C GLY A 226 0.12 -20.85 8.73
N GLN A 227 0.25 -21.46 9.91
CA GLN A 227 -0.84 -22.16 10.59
C GLN A 227 -1.43 -21.30 11.70
N LEU A 228 -2.75 -21.33 11.84
CA LEU A 228 -3.50 -20.68 12.89
C LEU A 228 -4.37 -21.72 13.60
N ASP A 229 -4.02 -22.04 14.84
CA ASP A 229 -4.69 -23.09 15.62
C ASP A 229 -6.15 -22.72 15.96
N ALA A 230 -6.91 -23.71 16.40
CA ALA A 230 -8.32 -23.52 16.76
C ALA A 230 -8.46 -22.56 17.96
N GLY A 231 -9.27 -21.51 17.82
CA GLY A 231 -9.46 -20.49 18.85
C GLY A 231 -8.38 -19.40 18.87
N ASP A 232 -7.29 -19.57 18.13
CA ASP A 232 -6.14 -18.68 18.20
C ASP A 232 -6.32 -17.38 17.42
N ARG A 233 -5.42 -16.43 17.74
CA ARG A 233 -5.31 -15.15 17.06
C ARG A 233 -3.87 -14.85 16.69
N VAL A 234 -3.68 -14.27 15.51
CA VAL A 234 -2.38 -13.76 15.07
C VAL A 234 -2.52 -12.30 14.64
N LYS A 235 -1.51 -11.51 14.97
CA LYS A 235 -1.42 -10.10 14.56
C LYS A 235 -0.23 -9.94 13.63
N LEU A 236 -0.49 -9.43 12.43
CA LEU A 236 0.50 -9.15 11.40
C LEU A 236 0.45 -7.65 11.06
N SER A 237 1.55 -7.09 10.58
CA SER A 237 1.61 -5.69 10.14
C SER A 237 2.04 -5.62 8.69
N THR A 238 1.39 -4.77 7.90
CA THR A 238 1.83 -4.45 6.54
C THR A 238 3.14 -3.66 6.57
N THR A 239 3.79 -3.53 5.42
CA THR A 239 4.83 -2.51 5.23
C THR A 239 4.26 -1.13 5.55
N ASP A 240 5.08 -0.31 6.21
CA ASP A 240 4.73 1.08 6.47
C ASP A 240 4.70 1.89 5.17
N PHE A 241 3.88 2.95 5.13
CA PHE A 241 3.82 3.91 4.04
C PHE A 241 3.70 5.33 4.60
N VAL A 242 4.14 6.33 3.84
CA VAL A 242 4.16 7.73 4.26
C VAL A 242 3.29 8.52 3.30
N ILE A 243 2.42 9.37 3.85
CA ILE A 243 1.75 10.42 3.08
C ILE A 243 2.31 11.78 3.50
N LEU A 244 2.29 12.71 2.56
CA LEU A 244 2.85 14.05 2.73
C LEU A 244 1.75 15.08 2.51
N GLU A 245 1.51 15.92 3.51
CA GLU A 245 0.71 17.13 3.36
C GLU A 245 1.65 18.34 3.40
N ARG A 246 1.54 19.26 2.45
CA ARG A 246 2.35 20.48 2.41
C ARG A 246 1.48 21.68 2.69
N ASN A 247 1.97 22.56 3.56
CA ASN A 247 1.45 23.91 3.71
C ASN A 247 2.51 24.91 3.22
N ALA A 248 2.24 25.57 2.10
CA ALA A 248 3.06 26.62 1.54
C ALA A 248 2.85 27.93 2.34
N GLY A 249 3.95 28.53 2.74
CA GLY A 249 3.95 29.84 3.39
C GLY A 249 3.60 30.94 2.39
N ARG A 250 3.02 32.03 2.88
CA ARG A 250 2.68 33.22 2.07
C ARG A 250 3.86 33.79 1.28
N GLN A 251 5.08 33.55 1.75
CA GLN A 251 6.33 34.03 1.13
C GLN A 251 6.83 33.13 -0.01
N ALA A 252 6.20 31.99 -0.29
CA ALA A 252 6.63 31.06 -1.32
C ALA A 252 6.49 31.59 -2.77
N GLN A 253 5.81 32.72 -2.99
CA GLN A 253 5.70 33.42 -4.31
C GLN A 253 5.57 32.47 -5.52
N GLY A 254 4.69 31.47 -5.46
CA GLY A 254 4.45 30.53 -6.57
C GLY A 254 5.49 29.43 -6.77
N THR A 255 6.58 29.40 -5.99
CA THR A 255 7.60 28.32 -6.03
C THR A 255 7.19 27.06 -5.29
N MET A 256 6.27 27.18 -4.32
CA MET A 256 5.69 26.06 -3.57
C MET A 256 4.17 26.23 -3.52
N ILE A 257 3.46 25.11 -3.50
CA ILE A 257 2.01 25.03 -3.38
C ILE A 257 1.61 24.14 -2.20
N ASP A 258 0.38 24.31 -1.72
CA ASP A 258 -0.23 23.37 -0.80
C ASP A 258 -0.40 22.00 -1.49
N LEU A 259 -0.24 20.93 -0.72
CA LEU A 259 -0.47 19.56 -1.18
C LEU A 259 -1.27 18.81 -0.14
N GLU A 260 -2.30 18.12 -0.58
CA GLU A 260 -3.13 17.25 0.24
C GLU A 260 -2.80 15.78 0.04
N ALA A 261 -3.11 14.97 1.06
CA ALA A 261 -3.02 13.53 0.97
C ALA A 261 -4.06 12.85 1.85
N THR A 262 -4.61 11.73 1.38
CA THR A 262 -5.66 10.98 2.09
C THR A 262 -5.43 9.48 1.97
N VAL A 263 -5.56 8.76 3.09
CA VAL A 263 -5.57 7.28 3.09
C VAL A 263 -6.97 6.80 2.72
N ASN A 264 -7.12 6.14 1.59
CA ASN A 264 -8.43 5.71 1.10
C ASN A 264 -8.87 4.39 1.73
N GLY A 265 -7.95 3.43 1.89
CA GLY A 265 -8.26 2.13 2.49
C GLY A 265 -7.25 1.03 2.19
N ILE A 266 -7.65 -0.21 2.48
CA ILE A 266 -6.91 -1.44 2.18
C ILE A 266 -7.86 -2.50 1.59
N TRP A 267 -7.37 -3.26 0.62
CA TRP A 267 -7.96 -4.50 0.13
C TRP A 267 -6.97 -5.64 0.36
N ILE A 268 -7.44 -6.73 0.96
CA ILE A 268 -6.68 -7.91 1.34
C ILE A 268 -7.31 -9.13 0.66
N LYS A 269 -6.49 -9.93 -0.02
CA LYS A 269 -6.83 -11.29 -0.44
C LYS A 269 -6.13 -12.27 0.48
N VAL A 270 -6.90 -13.09 1.20
CA VAL A 270 -6.34 -14.19 1.98
C VAL A 270 -6.50 -15.46 1.15
N PHE A 271 -5.46 -16.29 1.14
CA PHE A 271 -5.42 -17.55 0.41
C PHE A 271 -5.13 -18.70 1.36
N MET A 272 -5.68 -19.86 1.04
CA MET A 272 -5.37 -21.13 1.69
C MET A 272 -5.31 -22.24 0.64
N LYS A 273 -4.39 -23.19 0.81
CA LYS A 273 -4.34 -24.38 -0.06
C LYS A 273 -5.46 -25.36 0.32
N ALA A 274 -6.21 -25.80 -0.67
CA ALA A 274 -7.19 -26.87 -0.57
C ALA A 274 -6.51 -28.26 -0.58
N PRO A 275 -7.25 -29.33 -0.24
CA PRO A 275 -6.72 -30.70 -0.27
C PRO A 275 -6.19 -31.15 -1.64
N ASP A 276 -6.75 -30.62 -2.73
CA ASP A 276 -6.29 -30.89 -4.11
C ASP A 276 -5.12 -30.01 -4.55
N GLY A 277 -4.59 -29.17 -3.65
CA GLY A 277 -3.51 -28.23 -3.94
C GLY A 277 -3.97 -26.91 -4.59
N SER A 278 -5.25 -26.79 -4.96
CA SER A 278 -5.81 -25.52 -5.46
C SER A 278 -5.81 -24.44 -4.38
N LEU A 279 -5.90 -23.17 -4.79
CA LEU A 279 -5.98 -22.04 -3.86
C LEU A 279 -7.43 -21.61 -3.68
N VAL A 280 -7.88 -21.61 -2.43
CA VAL A 280 -9.13 -20.97 -2.02
C VAL A 280 -8.81 -19.55 -1.60
N GLU A 281 -9.51 -18.57 -2.17
CA GLU A 281 -9.29 -17.15 -1.87
C GLU A 281 -10.50 -16.51 -1.19
N ARG A 282 -10.22 -15.46 -0.40
CA ARG A 282 -11.24 -14.62 0.23
C ARG A 282 -10.81 -13.16 0.24
N ASP A 283 -11.68 -12.30 -0.25
CA ASP A 283 -11.51 -10.85 -0.28
C ASP A 283 -12.03 -10.16 0.99
N ILE A 284 -11.25 -9.23 1.53
CA ILE A 284 -11.62 -8.33 2.64
C ILE A 284 -11.17 -6.92 2.28
N ALA A 285 -12.04 -5.92 2.47
CA ALA A 285 -11.71 -4.52 2.25
C ALA A 285 -12.20 -3.60 3.37
N LEU A 286 -11.38 -2.59 3.68
CA LEU A 286 -11.70 -1.53 4.63
C LEU A 286 -11.30 -0.16 4.05
N PRO A 287 -12.27 0.73 3.77
CA PRO A 287 -13.72 0.49 3.78
C PRO A 287 -14.15 -0.47 2.65
N LYS A 288 -15.36 -1.03 2.74
CA LYS A 288 -15.90 -1.97 1.73
C LYS A 288 -15.99 -1.36 0.32
N ARG A 289 -16.11 -0.03 0.19
CA ARG A 289 -16.18 0.67 -1.10
C ARG A 289 -14.92 0.51 -1.96
N ILE A 290 -13.76 0.19 -1.35
CA ILE A 290 -12.50 0.01 -2.08
C ILE A 290 -12.63 -1.03 -3.21
N MET A 291 -13.41 -2.09 -3.02
CA MET A 291 -13.63 -3.11 -4.06
C MET A 291 -14.49 -2.62 -5.24
N LYS A 292 -15.20 -1.49 -5.09
CA LYS A 292 -15.95 -0.84 -6.16
C LYS A 292 -15.10 0.21 -6.88
N ASP A 293 -14.32 0.96 -6.10
CA ASP A 293 -13.55 2.11 -6.57
C ASP A 293 -12.25 1.68 -7.27
N TYR A 294 -11.74 0.48 -6.96
CA TYR A 294 -10.47 -0.02 -7.46
C TYR A 294 -10.61 -1.44 -8.02
N ARG A 295 -9.69 -1.82 -8.92
CA ARG A 295 -9.58 -3.17 -9.46
C ARG A 295 -8.38 -3.93 -8.87
N TRP A 296 -8.54 -5.23 -8.69
CA TRP A 296 -7.45 -6.13 -8.32
C TRP A 296 -6.74 -6.64 -9.59
N ASP A 297 -6.05 -5.75 -10.30
CA ASP A 297 -5.33 -6.14 -11.53
C ASP A 297 -4.08 -6.95 -11.17
N SER A 298 -3.92 -8.13 -11.78
CA SER A 298 -2.82 -9.10 -11.57
C SER A 298 -1.45 -8.49 -11.85
#